data_AF-U9T2D6-F1
#
_entry.id   AF-U9T2D6-F1
#
_cell.length_a   1.000
_cell.length_b   1.000
_cell.length_c   1.000
_cell.angle_alpha   90.00
_cell.angle_beta   90.00
_cell.angle_gamma   90.00
#
_symmetry.space_group_name_H-M   'P 1'
#
loop_
_entity.id
_entity.type
_entity.pdbx_description
1 polymer ?
#
loop_
_entity_poly.entity_id
_entity_poly.type
_entity_poly.pdbx_seq_one_letter_code
_entity_poly.pdbx_strand_id
1 'polypeptide(L)'
;MSTIVTKYVAEHKLNKNMSNEELSQHVLALLKLLTDKLKRDKGRQRFQKGYSFSKEQAFRIVRNNLSEKEVKAIAKALTITSLNPIATTSRLSKF
;
A
#
# COMPACT_ATOMS: atom_id res chain seq x y z
N MET A 1 9.53 -3.71 17.76
CA MET A 1 9.34 -4.51 16.53
C MET A 1 7.97 -4.17 15.93
N SER A 2 7.84 -3.99 14.60
CA SER A 2 6.51 -3.85 13.96
C SER A 2 5.97 -5.25 13.64
N THR A 3 5.04 -5.75 14.45
CA THR A 3 4.47 -7.10 14.30
C THR A 3 3.66 -7.26 13.00
N ILE A 4 2.99 -6.20 12.55
CA ILE A 4 2.17 -6.20 11.33
C ILE A 4 3.03 -6.43 10.09
N VAL A 5 4.12 -5.69 9.94
CA VAL A 5 5.00 -5.83 8.76
C VAL A 5 5.67 -7.20 8.72
N THR A 6 6.11 -7.71 9.87
CA THR A 6 6.75 -9.02 9.93
C THR A 6 5.81 -10.16 9.56
N LYS A 7 4.56 -10.13 10.02
CA LYS A 7 3.54 -11.12 9.61
C LYS A 7 3.25 -11.04 8.12
N TYR A 8 2.99 -9.84 7.61
CA TYR A 8 2.68 -9.63 6.19
C TYR A 8 3.83 -10.08 5.27
N VAL A 9 5.08 -9.81 5.66
CA VAL A 9 6.25 -10.25 4.88
C VAL A 9 6.35 -11.78 4.83
N ALA A 10 6.08 -12.46 5.94
CA ALA A 10 6.10 -13.92 6.00
C ALA A 10 4.95 -14.55 5.19
N GLU A 11 3.74 -14.03 5.33
CA GLU A 11 2.54 -14.52 4.64
C GLU A 11 2.64 -14.37 3.12
N HIS A 12 3.14 -13.23 2.64
CA HIS A 12 3.26 -12.94 1.20
C HIS A 12 4.65 -13.23 0.62
N LYS A 13 5.55 -13.82 1.42
CA LYS A 13 6.95 -14.10 1.03
C LYS A 13 7.66 -12.89 0.38
N LEU A 14 7.36 -11.69 0.90
CA LEU A 14 7.91 -10.44 0.37
C LEU A 14 9.42 -10.43 0.49
N ASN A 15 10.08 -10.09 -0.61
CA ASN A 15 11.54 -10.04 -0.66
C ASN A 15 12.01 -8.78 -1.40
N LYS A 16 13.27 -8.41 -1.17
CA LYS A 16 13.89 -7.23 -1.80
C LYS A 16 14.18 -7.40 -3.30
N ASN A 17 14.20 -8.64 -3.80
CA ASN A 17 14.48 -8.98 -5.19
C ASN A 17 13.22 -8.87 -6.08
N MET A 18 12.02 -8.71 -5.49
CA MET A 18 10.77 -8.49 -6.22
C MET A 18 10.82 -7.18 -7.00
N SER A 19 10.15 -7.17 -8.15
CA SER A 19 10.05 -5.99 -9.00
C SER A 19 9.21 -4.89 -8.32
N ASN A 20 9.43 -3.64 -8.74
CA ASN A 20 8.62 -2.52 -8.24
C ASN A 20 7.13 -2.69 -8.55
N GLU A 21 6.79 -3.38 -9.64
CA GLU A 21 5.40 -3.62 -10.06
C GLU A 21 4.70 -4.61 -9.11
N GLU A 22 5.36 -5.72 -8.79
CA GLU A 22 4.87 -6.70 -7.81
C GLU A 22 4.78 -6.09 -6.41
N LEU A 23 5.79 -5.32 -5.99
CA LEU A 23 5.75 -4.59 -4.73
C LEU A 23 4.61 -3.56 -4.71
N SER A 24 4.27 -2.97 -5.87
CA SER A 24 3.17 -2.01 -6.00
C SER A 24 1.80 -2.64 -5.74
N GLN A 25 1.61 -3.92 -6.08
CA GLN A 25 0.39 -4.67 -5.75
C GLN A 25 0.14 -4.75 -4.24
N HIS A 26 1.21 -4.81 -3.45
CA HIS A 26 1.13 -4.92 -1.98
C HIS A 26 0.99 -3.58 -1.26
N VAL A 27 1.12 -2.45 -1.97
CA VAL A 27 1.08 -1.10 -1.38
C VAL A 27 -0.24 -0.87 -0.65
N LEU A 28 -1.34 -1.23 -1.28
CA LEU A 28 -2.68 -0.96 -0.79
C LEU A 28 -3.04 -1.81 0.43
N ALA A 29 -2.67 -3.09 0.40
CA ALA A 29 -2.88 -4.00 1.52
C ALA A 29 -2.10 -3.56 2.76
N LEU A 30 -0.82 -3.18 2.59
CA LEU A 30 -0.03 -2.62 3.68
C LEU A 30 -0.54 -1.27 4.16
N LEU A 31 -1.01 -0.42 3.27
CA LEU A 31 -1.59 0.88 3.63
C LEU A 31 -2.88 0.72 4.47
N LYS A 32 -3.71 -0.27 4.15
CA LYS A 32 -4.93 -0.62 4.93
C LYS A 32 -4.58 -1.13 6.33
N LEU A 33 -3.51 -1.92 6.45
CA LEU A 33 -3.00 -2.43 7.73
C LEU A 33 -2.28 -1.35 8.56
N LEU A 34 -1.63 -0.39 7.89
CA LEU A 34 -0.85 0.70 8.48
C LEU A 34 -1.59 2.04 8.34
N THR A 35 -2.76 2.14 8.97
CA THR A 35 -3.62 3.33 8.95
C THR A 35 -2.96 4.54 9.61
N ASP A 36 -2.20 4.30 10.67
CA ASP A 36 -1.52 5.34 11.44
C ASP A 36 -0.14 5.71 10.86
N LYS A 37 0.22 7.00 10.95
CA LYS A 37 1.49 7.52 10.43
C LYS A 37 2.71 6.93 11.15
N LEU A 38 2.67 6.83 12.48
CA LEU A 38 3.76 6.24 13.27
C LEU A 38 3.96 4.77 12.92
N LYS A 39 2.87 4.02 12.67
CA LYS A 39 2.94 2.63 12.20
C LYS A 39 3.60 2.52 10.82
N ARG A 40 3.29 3.45 9.89
CA ARG A 40 3.93 3.52 8.56
C ARG A 40 5.43 3.81 8.66
N ASP A 41 5.83 4.77 9.49
CA ASP A 41 7.26 5.08 9.67
C ASP A 41 8.03 3.91 10.28
N LYS A 42 7.47 3.24 11.30
CA LYS A 42 8.05 2.01 11.86
C LYS A 42 8.10 0.87 10.84
N GLY A 43 7.07 0.74 10.01
CA GLY A 43 7.01 -0.26 8.94
C GLY A 43 8.11 -0.04 7.90
N ARG A 44 8.30 1.20 7.46
CA ARG A 44 9.38 1.60 6.54
C ARG A 44 10.75 1.27 7.09
N GLN A 45 11.02 1.65 8.34
CA GLN A 45 12.28 1.31 9.00
C GLN A 45 12.50 -0.20 9.06
N ARG A 46 11.44 -0.99 9.23
CA ARG A 46 11.53 -2.45 9.20
C ARG A 46 11.80 -3.03 7.82
N PHE A 47 11.18 -2.51 6.76
CA PHE A 47 11.55 -2.92 5.39
C PHE A 47 13.03 -2.63 5.10
N GLN A 48 13.54 -1.47 5.51
CA GLN A 48 14.94 -1.11 5.25
C GLN A 48 15.92 -1.90 6.12
N LYS A 49 15.78 -1.85 7.45
CA LYS A 49 16.76 -2.44 8.39
C LYS A 49 16.55 -3.93 8.65
N GLY A 50 15.32 -4.42 8.54
CA GLY A 50 14.96 -5.80 8.86
C GLY A 50 14.97 -6.74 7.66
N TYR A 51 14.70 -6.21 6.46
CA TYR A 51 14.59 -7.02 5.23
C TYR A 51 15.46 -6.49 4.09
N SER A 52 16.27 -5.45 4.35
CA SER A 52 17.25 -4.92 3.40
C SER A 52 16.65 -4.40 2.09
N PHE A 53 15.42 -3.87 2.12
CA PHE A 53 14.83 -3.16 0.98
C PHE A 53 15.51 -1.81 0.77
N SER A 54 15.53 -1.35 -0.48
CA SER A 54 16.03 -0.01 -0.77
C SER A 54 15.11 1.06 -0.18
N LYS A 55 15.64 2.27 0.02
CA LYS A 55 14.85 3.41 0.50
C LYS A 55 13.66 3.70 -0.43
N GLU A 56 13.86 3.53 -1.73
CA GLU A 56 12.81 3.73 -2.74
C GLU A 56 11.75 2.63 -2.70
N GLN A 57 12.14 1.35 -2.61
CA GLN A 57 11.18 0.24 -2.47
C GLN A 57 10.34 0.40 -1.20
N ALA A 58 10.99 0.71 -0.07
CA ALA A 58 10.27 0.97 1.17
C ALA A 58 9.33 2.19 1.08
N PHE A 59 9.67 3.19 0.24
CA PHE A 59 8.80 4.34 -0.05
C PHE A 59 7.61 4.01 -0.92
N ARG A 60 7.79 3.15 -1.92
CA ARG A 60 6.71 2.64 -2.76
C ARG A 60 5.73 1.82 -1.93
N ILE A 61 6.24 0.84 -1.19
CA ILE A 61 5.46 -0.07 -0.34
C ILE A 61 4.68 0.69 0.75
N VAL A 62 5.33 1.66 1.41
CA VAL A 62 4.70 2.47 2.46
C VAL A 62 4.73 3.93 2.05
N ARG A 63 3.60 4.47 1.59
CA ARG A 63 3.49 5.88 1.18
C ARG A 63 3.35 6.80 2.40
N ASN A 64 4.24 7.79 2.55
CA ASN A 64 4.27 8.68 3.72
C ASN A 64 3.41 9.94 3.61
N ASN A 65 3.04 10.34 2.40
CA ASN A 65 2.36 11.63 2.15
C ASN A 65 0.83 11.52 2.16
N LEU A 66 0.27 10.33 2.38
CA LEU A 66 -1.17 10.15 2.49
C LEU A 66 -1.62 10.41 3.93
N SER A 67 -2.55 11.32 4.14
CA SER A 67 -3.28 11.44 5.41
C SER A 67 -4.13 10.20 5.66
N GLU A 68 -4.49 9.92 6.91
CA GLU A 68 -5.36 8.77 7.24
C GLU A 68 -6.68 8.82 6.48
N LYS A 69 -7.22 10.03 6.26
CA LYS A 69 -8.43 10.25 5.47
C LYS A 69 -8.24 9.83 4.00
N GLU A 70 -7.12 10.18 3.39
CA GLU A 70 -6.81 9.79 2.01
C GLU A 70 -6.51 8.30 1.89
N VAL A 71 -5.81 7.70 2.86
CA VAL A 71 -5.62 6.24 2.94
C VAL A 71 -6.99 5.54 2.95
N LYS A 72 -7.89 6.01 3.81
CA LYS A 72 -9.24 5.47 3.95
C LYS A 72 -10.08 5.71 2.68
N ALA A 73 -9.94 6.86 2.04
CA ALA A 73 -10.61 7.18 0.78
C ALA A 73 -10.13 6.30 -0.37
N ILE A 74 -8.81 6.11 -0.54
CA ILE A 74 -8.23 5.22 -1.55
C ILE A 74 -8.66 3.78 -1.31
N ALA A 75 -8.58 3.30 -0.07
CA ALA A 75 -9.02 1.95 0.28
C ALA A 75 -10.51 1.76 -0.02
N LYS A 76 -11.35 2.74 0.30
CA LYS A 76 -12.80 2.71 -0.02
C LYS A 76 -13.06 2.73 -1.52
N ALA A 77 -12.44 3.66 -2.25
CA ALA A 77 -12.59 3.77 -3.70
C ALA A 77 -12.23 2.46 -4.40
N LEU A 78 -11.11 1.84 -4.02
CA LEU A 78 -10.68 0.57 -4.60
C LEU A 78 -11.51 -0.63 -4.16
N THR A 79 -12.07 -0.62 -2.94
CA THR A 79 -13.03 -1.66 -2.52
C THR A 79 -14.32 -1.55 -3.35
N ILE A 80 -14.77 -0.33 -3.63
CA ILE A 80 -15.95 -0.07 -4.48
C ILE A 80 -15.66 -0.41 -5.95
N THR A 81 -14.44 -0.13 -6.44
CA THR A 81 -14.00 -0.50 -7.80
C THR A 81 -13.76 -2.01 -7.95
N SER A 82 -13.29 -2.70 -6.91
CA SER A 82 -13.14 -4.17 -6.90
C SER A 82 -14.47 -4.92 -6.78
N LEU A 83 -15.52 -4.29 -6.26
CA LEU A 83 -16.86 -4.88 -6.16
C LEU A 83 -17.68 -4.69 -7.44
N ASN A 84 -17.30 -3.73 -8.30
CA ASN A 84 -18.00 -3.45 -9.56
C ASN A 84 -17.03 -3.55 -10.75
N PRO A 85 -17.01 -4.66 -11.50
CA PRO A 85 -16.42 -4.62 -12.83
C PRO A 85 -17.33 -3.75 -13.71
N ILE A 86 -16.85 -2.55 -14.05
CA ILE A 86 -17.28 -1.74 -15.21
C ILE A 86 -18.77 -1.32 -15.19
N ALA A 87 -19.04 -0.11 -14.71
CA ALA A 87 -20.25 0.63 -15.10
C ALA A 87 -20.03 2.14 -14.97
N THR A 88 -19.07 2.70 -15.69
CA THR A 88 -19.06 4.15 -15.91
C THR A 88 -18.51 4.49 -17.29
N THR A 89 -19.16 3.96 -18.33
CA THR A 89 -19.11 4.62 -19.64
C THR A 89 -20.05 5.81 -19.63
N SER A 90 -19.45 6.98 -19.49
CA SER A 90 -19.75 8.21 -20.23
C SER A 90 -21.19 8.74 -20.20
N ARG A 91 -21.37 9.86 -19.49
CA ARG A 91 -22.23 10.95 -19.97
C ARG A 91 -21.37 12.19 -20.14
N LEU A 92 -20.67 12.26 -21.27
CA LEU A 92 -20.17 13.51 -21.82
C LEU A 92 -21.38 14.35 -22.26
N SER A 93 -21.80 15.25 -21.37
CA SER A 93 -22.66 16.38 -21.72
C SER A 93 -21.87 17.33 -22.61
N LYS A 94 -22.16 17.28 -23.91
CA LYS A 94 -21.75 18.31 -24.87
C LYS A 94 -22.88 19.34 -24.90
N PHE A 95 -22.58 20.56 -24.48
CA PHE A 95 -23.43 21.73 -24.70
C PHE A 95 -23.47 22.09 -26.19
#